data_AF-A0A947IY87-F1
#
_entry.id   AF-A0A947IY87-F1
#
_cell.length_a   1.000
_cell.length_b   1.000
_cell.length_c   1.000
_cell.angle_alpha   90.00
_cell.angle_beta   90.00
_cell.angle_gamma   90.00
#
_symmetry.space_group_name_H-M   'P 1'
#
loop_
_entity.id
_entity.type
_entity.pdbx_description
1 polymer ?
#
loop_
_entity_poly.entity_id
_entity_poly.type
_entity_poly.pdbx_seq_one_letter_code
_entity_poly.pdbx_strand_id
1 'polypeptide(L)'
;MHIRLVLRLLFIVALGWGYTRLVQLAPPAWHTLLVAFPPVIISLLLAFVFGRSLFHGEALITRIARCEQPDGLSDDLLRYTRRLTAIWSLYMLGCALLCAVLAPQAGAWLLAALPPVLAAVLMCGEYLFRKWRFHQYAHRNPLALMLFLLQHGFPAK
;
A
#
# COMPACT_ATOMS: atom_id res chain seq x y z
N MET A 1 16.31 20.26 11.62
CA MET A 1 15.39 19.21 11.10
C MET A 1 16.12 18.09 10.36
N HIS A 2 17.20 18.38 9.62
CA HIS A 2 17.96 17.40 8.82
C HIS A 2 18.62 16.24 9.59
N ILE A 3 19.22 16.48 10.77
CA ILE A 3 19.90 15.41 11.54
C ILE A 3 18.96 14.28 11.97
N ARG A 4 17.74 14.59 12.43
CA ARG A 4 16.75 13.57 12.83
C ARG A 4 16.26 12.72 11.66
N LEU A 5 16.14 13.32 10.47
CA LEU A 5 15.78 12.61 9.25
C LEU A 5 16.92 11.70 8.80
N VAL A 6 18.16 12.20 8.79
CA VAL A 6 19.35 11.42 8.41
C VAL A 6 19.53 10.22 9.34
N LEU A 7 19.39 10.40 10.65
CA LEU A 7 19.47 9.29 11.61
C LEU A 7 18.38 8.23 11.38
N ARG A 8 17.15 8.63 11.05
CA ARG A 8 16.07 7.69 10.70
C ARG A 8 16.38 6.91 9.43
N LEU A 9 16.88 7.59 8.39
CA LEU A 9 17.25 6.93 7.13
C LEU A 9 18.40 5.94 7.34
N LEU A 10 19.44 6.33 8.07
CA LEU A 10 20.55 5.44 8.41
C LEU A 10 20.08 4.22 9.20
N PHE A 11 19.16 4.41 10.15
CA PHE A 11 18.58 3.31 10.91
C PHE A 11 17.78 2.35 10.03
N ILE A 12 16.94 2.86 9.10
CA ILE A 12 16.19 2.03 8.14
C ILE A 12 17.14 1.23 7.23
N VAL A 13 18.18 1.90 6.72
CA VAL A 13 19.19 1.25 5.86
C VAL A 13 19.95 0.17 6.64
N ALA A 14 20.36 0.47 7.88
CA ALA A 14 21.04 -0.49 8.75
C ALA A 14 20.16 -1.71 9.08
N LEU A 15 18.86 -1.51 9.34
CA LEU A 15 17.91 -2.60 9.52
C LEU A 15 17.76 -3.44 8.26
N GLY A 16 17.62 -2.82 7.09
CA GLY A 16 17.53 -3.53 5.82
C GLY A 16 18.78 -4.35 5.52
N TRP A 17 19.96 -3.78 5.77
CA TRP A 17 21.23 -4.48 5.60
C TRP A 17 21.43 -5.60 6.64
N GLY A 18 21.07 -5.37 7.89
CA GLY A 18 21.07 -6.40 8.92
C GLY A 18 20.16 -7.57 8.58
N TYR A 19 18.98 -7.28 8.02
CA TYR A 19 18.04 -8.31 7.56
C TYR A 19 18.63 -9.17 6.44
N THR A 20 19.23 -8.56 5.42
CA THR A 20 19.84 -9.34 4.32
C THR A 20 21.00 -10.20 4.81
N ARG A 21 21.81 -9.71 5.75
CA ARG A 21 22.85 -10.51 6.41
C ARG A 21 22.27 -11.67 7.21
N LEU A 22 21.19 -11.45 7.96
CA LEU A 22 20.51 -12.51 8.69
C LEU A 22 20.01 -13.61 7.73
N VAL A 23 19.44 -13.25 6.58
CA VAL A 23 19.02 -14.25 5.58
C VAL A 23 20.21 -15.03 5.01
N GLN A 24 21.33 -14.37 4.73
CA GLN A 24 22.53 -15.02 4.17
C GLN A 24 23.23 -15.97 5.16
N LEU A 25 23.17 -15.66 6.46
CA LEU A 25 23.80 -16.45 7.52
C LEU A 25 22.87 -17.52 8.10
N ALA A 26 21.58 -17.49 7.77
CA ALA A 26 20.62 -18.46 8.26
C ALA A 26 20.86 -19.85 7.64
N PRO A 27 20.50 -20.94 8.34
CA PRO A 27 20.51 -22.27 7.74
C PRO A 27 19.57 -22.33 6.51
N PRO A 28 19.88 -23.15 5.47
CA PRO A 28 19.08 -23.22 4.25
C PRO A 28 17.60 -23.52 4.46
N ALA A 29 17.26 -24.27 5.52
CA ALA A 29 15.89 -24.58 5.91
C ALA A 29 15.04 -23.32 6.19
N TRP A 30 15.65 -22.19 6.56
CA TRP A 30 14.96 -20.94 6.90
C TRP A 30 14.91 -19.94 5.74
N HIS A 31 15.70 -20.13 4.66
CA HIS A 31 15.81 -19.15 3.59
C HIS A 31 14.46 -18.78 2.97
N THR A 32 13.65 -19.79 2.62
CA THR A 32 12.33 -19.55 2.00
C THR A 32 11.41 -18.75 2.92
N LEU A 33 11.37 -19.08 4.21
CA LEU A 33 10.56 -18.39 5.21
C LEU A 33 11.04 -16.94 5.40
N LEU A 34 12.34 -16.73 5.52
CA LEU A 34 12.93 -15.40 5.70
C LEU A 34 12.77 -14.53 4.46
N VAL A 35 12.84 -15.08 3.25
CA VAL A 35 12.59 -14.29 2.04
C VAL A 35 11.12 -13.91 1.91
N ALA A 36 10.20 -14.81 2.28
CA ALA A 36 8.75 -14.57 2.20
C ALA A 36 8.21 -13.68 3.34
N PHE A 37 8.91 -13.59 4.47
CA PHE A 37 8.40 -12.90 5.66
C PHE A 37 8.10 -11.40 5.44
N PRO A 38 9.01 -10.57 4.86
CA PRO A 38 8.74 -9.15 4.65
C PRO A 38 7.54 -8.86 3.74
N PRO A 39 7.40 -9.47 2.54
CA PRO A 39 6.23 -9.19 1.70
C PRO A 39 4.94 -9.66 2.37
N VAL A 40 4.92 -10.80 3.06
CA VAL A 40 3.73 -11.28 3.79
C VAL A 40 3.32 -10.30 4.88
N ILE A 41 4.25 -9.92 5.77
CA ILE A 41 3.91 -9.07 6.91
C ILE A 41 3.51 -7.66 6.47
N ILE A 42 4.19 -7.09 5.48
CA ILE A 42 3.86 -5.76 4.94
C ILE A 42 2.46 -5.78 4.31
N SER A 43 2.18 -6.78 3.48
CA SER A 43 0.86 -6.94 2.86
C SER A 43 -0.25 -7.14 3.91
N LEU A 44 -0.02 -7.94 4.95
CA LEU A 44 -0.99 -8.11 6.05
C LEU A 44 -1.22 -6.81 6.83
N LEU A 45 -0.15 -6.06 7.15
CA LEU A 45 -0.27 -4.77 7.84
C LEU A 45 -1.05 -3.76 7.00
N LEU A 46 -0.77 -3.66 5.71
CA LEU A 46 -1.51 -2.80 4.79
C LEU A 46 -2.98 -3.23 4.66
N ALA A 47 -3.23 -4.53 4.49
CA ALA A 47 -4.57 -5.09 4.44
C ALA A 47 -5.35 -4.76 5.72
N PHE A 48 -4.70 -4.88 6.88
CA PHE A 48 -5.28 -4.53 8.18
C PHE A 48 -5.57 -3.03 8.29
N VAL A 49 -4.66 -2.14 7.90
CA VAL A 49 -4.88 -0.68 7.94
C VAL A 49 -6.05 -0.27 7.05
N PHE A 50 -6.07 -0.74 5.80
CA PHE A 50 -7.17 -0.47 4.87
C PHE A 50 -8.48 -1.10 5.35
N GLY A 51 -8.45 -2.37 5.75
CA GLY A 51 -9.61 -3.11 6.22
C GLY A 51 -10.21 -2.51 7.48
N ARG A 52 -9.39 -2.20 8.49
CA ARG A 52 -9.84 -1.55 9.73
C ARG A 52 -10.49 -0.21 9.45
N SER A 53 -10.00 0.55 8.47
CA SER A 53 -10.58 1.85 8.09
C SER A 53 -12.01 1.76 7.54
N LEU A 54 -12.43 0.58 7.03
CA LEU A 54 -13.80 0.36 6.57
C LEU A 54 -14.82 0.25 7.71
N PHE A 55 -14.37 -0.20 8.89
CA PHE A 55 -15.24 -0.48 10.03
C PHE A 55 -15.20 0.62 11.09
N HIS A 56 -14.05 1.29 11.25
CA HIS A 56 -13.83 2.28 12.31
C HIS A 56 -13.75 3.70 11.72
N GLY A 57 -14.87 4.19 11.19
CA GLY A 57 -15.01 5.55 10.68
C GLY A 57 -14.98 5.65 9.16
N GLU A 58 -14.18 6.57 8.64
CA GLU A 58 -14.13 6.87 7.20
C GLU A 58 -13.03 6.04 6.53
N ALA A 59 -13.38 5.40 5.40
CA ALA A 59 -12.46 4.56 4.65
C ALA A 59 -11.23 5.36 4.20
N LEU A 60 -10.06 4.72 4.21
CA LEU A 60 -8.79 5.41 3.99
C LEU A 60 -8.75 6.17 2.66
N ILE A 61 -9.23 5.57 1.57
CA ILE A 61 -9.25 6.23 0.26
C ILE A 61 -10.27 7.38 0.24
N THR A 62 -11.38 7.28 0.99
CA THR A 62 -12.33 8.38 1.14
C THR A 62 -11.68 9.58 1.84
N ARG A 63 -10.87 9.34 2.87
CA ARG A 63 -10.08 10.40 3.53
C ARG A 63 -9.11 11.08 2.57
N ILE A 64 -8.43 10.29 1.72
CA ILE A 64 -7.53 10.82 0.68
C ILE A 64 -8.33 11.65 -0.33
N ALA A 65 -9.47 11.14 -0.80
CA ALA A 65 -10.33 11.84 -1.76
C ALA A 65 -10.87 13.17 -1.21
N ARG A 66 -11.16 13.25 0.10
CA ARG A 66 -11.56 14.51 0.75
C ARG A 66 -10.44 15.55 0.75
N CYS A 67 -9.18 15.12 0.84
CA CYS A 67 -8.04 16.03 0.70
C CYS A 67 -7.91 16.56 -0.73
N GLU A 68 -8.28 15.77 -1.73
CA GLU A 68 -8.33 16.21 -3.13
C GLU A 68 -9.51 17.14 -3.42
N GLN A 69 -10.65 16.91 -2.77
CA GLN A 69 -11.91 17.64 -2.96
C GLN A 69 -12.41 18.23 -1.63
N PRO A 70 -11.84 19.38 -1.20
CA PRO A 70 -12.23 20.02 0.05
C PRO A 70 -13.68 20.57 0.02
N ASP A 71 -14.21 20.88 -1.17
CA ASP A 71 -15.58 21.41 -1.35
C ASP A 71 -16.68 20.39 -1.06
N GLY A 72 -16.30 19.12 -0.85
CA GLY A 72 -17.21 18.03 -0.49
C GLY A 72 -17.12 16.85 -1.45
N LEU A 73 -17.52 15.68 -0.96
CA LEU A 73 -17.60 14.44 -1.73
C LEU A 73 -19.08 14.12 -1.99
N SER A 74 -19.44 13.76 -3.21
CA SER A 74 -20.78 13.25 -3.51
C SER A 74 -20.98 11.85 -2.91
N ASP A 75 -22.24 11.48 -2.65
CA ASP A 75 -22.59 10.15 -2.15
C ASP A 75 -22.10 9.01 -3.04
N ASP A 76 -22.03 9.23 -4.36
CA ASP A 76 -21.52 8.26 -5.30
C ASP A 76 -20.00 8.05 -5.13
N LEU A 77 -19.25 9.15 -4.95
CA LEU A 77 -17.82 9.10 -4.73
C LEU A 77 -17.47 8.53 -3.34
N LEU A 78 -18.30 8.78 -2.32
CA LEU A 78 -18.20 8.14 -1.01
C LEU A 78 -18.33 6.62 -1.11
N ARG A 79 -19.37 6.12 -1.81
CA ARG A 79 -19.55 4.67 -2.02
C ARG A 79 -18.42 4.06 -2.85
N TYR A 80 -17.98 4.75 -3.90
CA TYR A 80 -16.88 4.32 -4.76
C TYR A 80 -15.57 4.16 -3.98
N THR A 81 -15.14 5.20 -3.25
CA THR A 81 -13.88 5.19 -2.50
C THR A 81 -13.88 4.15 -1.37
N ARG A 82 -15.04 3.89 -0.76
CA ARG A 82 -15.20 2.80 0.22
C ARG A 82 -15.05 1.42 -0.42
N ARG A 83 -15.70 1.18 -1.57
CA ARG A 83 -15.54 -0.07 -2.33
C ARG A 83 -14.09 -0.26 -2.78
N LEU A 84 -13.46 0.80 -3.26
CA LEU A 84 -12.07 0.78 -3.67
C LEU A 84 -11.14 0.45 -2.49
N THR A 85 -11.40 0.99 -1.30
CA THR A 85 -10.65 0.63 -0.08
C THR A 85 -10.77 -0.86 0.24
N ALA A 86 -11.96 -1.45 0.06
CA ALA A 86 -12.16 -2.89 0.22
C ALA A 86 -11.40 -3.71 -0.83
N ILE A 87 -11.42 -3.29 -2.10
CA ILE A 87 -10.66 -3.95 -3.17
C ILE A 87 -9.16 -3.94 -2.85
N TRP A 88 -8.61 -2.80 -2.42
CA TRP A 88 -7.20 -2.71 -2.02
C TRP A 88 -6.88 -3.58 -0.80
N SER A 89 -7.77 -3.62 0.20
CA SER A 89 -7.59 -4.49 1.37
C SER A 89 -7.56 -5.97 0.97
N LEU A 90 -8.50 -6.42 0.13
CA LEU A 90 -8.57 -7.78 -0.38
C LEU A 90 -7.38 -8.14 -1.26
N TYR A 91 -6.94 -7.23 -2.12
CA TYR A 91 -5.76 -7.40 -2.95
C TYR A 91 -4.51 -7.64 -2.08
N MET A 92 -4.29 -6.81 -1.05
CA MET A 92 -3.16 -6.98 -0.14
C MET A 92 -3.25 -8.28 0.67
N LEU A 93 -4.44 -8.66 1.13
CA LEU A 93 -4.65 -9.95 1.78
C LEU A 93 -4.34 -11.12 0.82
N GLY A 94 -4.77 -11.02 -0.44
CA GLY A 94 -4.47 -11.99 -1.49
C GLY A 94 -2.96 -12.12 -1.75
N CYS A 95 -2.21 -11.01 -1.79
CA CYS A 95 -0.75 -11.04 -1.90
C CYS A 95 -0.09 -11.74 -0.71
N ALA A 96 -0.55 -11.46 0.51
CA ALA A 96 -0.04 -12.13 1.70
C ALA A 96 -0.27 -13.65 1.66
N LEU A 97 -1.48 -14.06 1.28
CA LEU A 97 -1.83 -15.49 1.13
C LEU A 97 -1.03 -16.14 0.01
N LEU A 98 -0.89 -15.47 -1.15
CA LEU A 98 -0.09 -15.95 -2.27
C LEU A 98 1.36 -16.20 -1.85
N CYS A 99 1.99 -15.22 -1.22
CA CYS A 99 3.36 -15.34 -0.74
C CYS A 99 3.48 -16.43 0.35
N ALA A 100 2.53 -16.53 1.28
CA ALA A 100 2.56 -17.53 2.34
C ALA A 100 2.40 -18.97 1.82
N VAL A 101 1.49 -19.20 0.87
CA VAL A 101 1.15 -20.54 0.35
C VAL A 101 2.10 -20.98 -0.76
N LEU A 102 2.51 -20.07 -1.64
CA LEU A 102 3.30 -20.42 -2.82
C LEU A 102 4.80 -20.21 -2.64
N ALA A 103 5.29 -19.55 -1.58
CA ALA A 103 6.74 -19.46 -1.31
C ALA A 103 7.50 -20.80 -1.36
N PRO A 104 6.94 -21.93 -0.89
CA PRO A 104 7.63 -23.23 -0.96
C PRO A 104 7.65 -23.87 -2.36
N GLN A 105 6.75 -23.47 -3.25
CA GLN A 105 6.43 -24.21 -4.49
C GLN A 105 6.53 -23.39 -5.78
N ALA A 106 6.51 -22.06 -5.69
CA ALA A 106 6.68 -21.16 -6.81
C ALA A 106 8.10 -20.58 -6.84
N GLY A 107 8.61 -20.33 -8.05
CA GLY A 107 9.88 -19.63 -8.22
C GLY A 107 9.83 -18.23 -7.58
N ALA A 108 10.87 -17.85 -6.85
CA ALA A 108 10.97 -16.55 -6.16
C ALA A 108 10.71 -15.36 -7.10
N TRP A 109 11.03 -15.49 -8.38
CA TRP A 109 10.77 -14.48 -9.41
C TRP A 109 9.28 -14.18 -9.60
N LEU A 110 8.40 -15.19 -9.55
CA LEU A 110 6.97 -15.02 -9.76
C LEU A 110 6.33 -14.30 -8.57
N LEU A 111 6.74 -14.67 -7.35
CA LEU A 111 6.28 -14.03 -6.12
C LEU A 111 6.79 -12.60 -5.98
N ALA A 112 7.95 -12.31 -6.55
CA ALA A 112 8.48 -10.95 -6.63
C ALA A 112 7.81 -10.10 -7.72
N ALA A 113 7.47 -10.69 -8.88
CA ALA A 113 6.96 -9.95 -10.03
C ALA A 113 5.43 -9.78 -10.03
N LEU A 114 4.67 -10.79 -9.60
CA LEU A 114 3.22 -10.80 -9.77
C LEU A 114 2.51 -9.73 -8.92
N PRO A 115 2.82 -9.54 -7.63
CA PRO A 115 2.20 -8.47 -6.84
C PRO A 115 2.40 -7.06 -7.44
N PRO A 116 3.62 -6.55 -7.70
CA PRO A 116 3.76 -5.21 -8.24
C PRO A 116 3.08 -5.02 -9.60
N VAL A 117 3.04 -6.06 -10.45
CA VAL A 117 2.31 -6.03 -11.72
C VAL A 117 0.80 -5.90 -11.49
N LEU A 118 0.22 -6.72 -10.62
CA LEU A 118 -1.21 -6.65 -10.30
C LEU A 118 -1.58 -5.32 -9.64
N ALA A 119 -0.73 -4.80 -8.76
CA ALA A 119 -0.91 -3.48 -8.16
C ALA A 119 -0.88 -2.38 -9.23
N ALA A 120 0.04 -2.44 -10.20
CA ALA A 120 0.12 -1.49 -11.30
C ALA A 120 -1.12 -1.55 -12.19
N VAL A 121 -1.60 -2.75 -12.53
CA VAL A 121 -2.85 -2.94 -13.29
C VAL A 121 -4.05 -2.37 -12.53
N LEU A 122 -4.15 -2.64 -11.23
CA LEU A 122 -5.22 -2.12 -10.38
C LEU A 122 -5.17 -0.58 -10.29
N MET A 123 -3.99 0.01 -10.08
CA MET A 123 -3.79 1.46 -10.06
C MET A 123 -4.15 2.10 -11.40
N CYS A 124 -3.62 1.59 -12.51
CA CYS A 124 -3.88 2.13 -13.84
C CYS A 124 -5.35 2.00 -14.22
N GLY A 125 -5.96 0.84 -13.95
CA GLY A 125 -7.37 0.60 -14.19
C GLY A 125 -8.26 1.52 -13.37
N GLU A 126 -7.96 1.69 -12.08
CA GLU A 126 -8.64 2.63 -11.19
C GLU A 126 -8.54 4.06 -11.70
N TYR A 127 -7.33 4.51 -12.05
CA TYR A 127 -7.10 5.87 -12.51
C TYR A 127 -7.85 6.16 -13.83
N LEU A 128 -7.80 5.23 -14.80
CA LEU A 128 -8.53 5.36 -16.05
C LEU A 128 -10.04 5.36 -15.83
N PHE A 129 -10.55 4.47 -14.97
CA PHE A 129 -11.96 4.43 -14.60
C PHE A 129 -12.39 5.73 -13.93
N ARG A 130 -11.59 6.27 -13.01
CA ARG A 130 -11.86 7.52 -12.31
C ARG A 130 -11.85 8.71 -13.27
N LYS A 131 -10.93 8.74 -14.24
CA LYS A 131 -10.89 9.79 -15.27
C LYS A 131 -12.11 9.73 -16.19
N TRP A 132 -12.58 8.54 -16.56
CA TRP A 132 -13.75 8.38 -17.43
C TRP A 132 -15.07 8.66 -16.70
N ARG A 133 -15.31 7.99 -15.57
CA ARG A 133 -16.59 8.03 -14.82
C ARG A 133 -16.77 9.31 -14.01
N PHE A 134 -15.67 9.89 -13.52
CA PHE A 134 -15.67 11.06 -12.63
C PHE A 134 -14.93 12.24 -13.26
N HIS A 135 -14.92 12.37 -14.60
CA HIS A 135 -14.31 13.49 -15.34
C HIS A 135 -14.77 14.88 -14.87
N GLN A 136 -15.95 14.95 -14.24
CA GLN A 136 -16.57 16.17 -13.70
C GLN A 136 -15.86 16.70 -12.44
N TYR A 137 -15.08 15.87 -11.77
CA TYR A 137 -14.34 16.26 -10.58
C TYR A 137 -12.91 16.65 -10.95
N ALA A 138 -12.36 17.66 -10.28
CA ALA A 138 -10.97 18.05 -10.48
C ALA A 138 -10.03 16.93 -9.99
N HIS A 139 -9.38 16.23 -10.92
CA HIS A 139 -8.30 15.30 -10.59
C HIS A 139 -7.02 16.09 -10.38
N ARG A 140 -6.60 16.26 -9.11
CA ARG A 140 -5.26 16.77 -8.83
C ARG A 140 -4.22 15.74 -9.26
N ASN A 141 -3.04 16.21 -9.66
CA ASN A 141 -1.92 15.33 -9.95
C ASN A 141 -1.60 14.49 -8.68
N PRO A 142 -1.58 13.15 -8.76
CA PRO A 142 -1.35 12.30 -7.59
C PRO A 142 -0.03 12.60 -6.88
N LEU A 143 0.99 13.06 -7.61
CA LEU A 143 2.27 13.46 -7.03
C LEU A 143 2.14 14.71 -6.14
N ALA A 144 1.33 15.69 -6.57
CA ALA A 144 1.08 16.89 -5.80
C ALA A 144 0.30 16.57 -4.51
N LEU A 145 -0.63 15.62 -4.57
CA LEU A 145 -1.34 15.12 -3.40
C LEU A 145 -0.41 14.38 -2.44
N MET A 146 0.45 13.49 -2.95
CA MET A 146 1.45 12.81 -2.13
C MET A 146 2.37 13.79 -1.41
N LEU A 147 2.89 14.80 -2.13
CA LEU A 147 3.71 15.86 -1.54
C LEU A 147 2.95 16.65 -0.48
N PHE A 148 1.68 16.99 -0.74
CA PHE A 148 0.83 17.68 0.21
C PHE A 148 0.63 16.87 1.51
N LEU A 149 0.27 15.59 1.39
CA LEU A 149 0.08 14.68 2.53
C LEU A 149 1.37 14.43 3.32
N LEU A 150 2.53 14.38 2.64
CA LEU A 150 3.83 14.25 3.31
C LEU A 150 4.20 15.50 4.12
N GLN A 151 3.83 16.68 3.65
CA GLN A 151 4.16 17.95 4.30
C GLN A 151 3.19 18.30 5.44
N HIS A 152 1.88 18.05 5.24
CA HIS A 152 0.83 18.54 6.14
C HIS A 152 0.13 17.42 6.92
N GLY A 153 0.40 16.14 6.59
CA GLY A 153 -0.34 15.01 7.13
C GLY A 153 -1.78 14.96 6.63
N PHE A 154 -2.57 14.05 7.18
CA PHE A 154 -4.02 14.08 6.95
C PHE A 154 -4.62 15.24 7.75
N PRO A 155 -5.50 16.07 7.14
CA PRO A 155 -6.21 17.10 7.88
C PRO A 155 -6.95 16.45 9.06
N ALA A 156 -6.76 17.03 10.25
CA ALA A 156 -7.54 16.66 11.42
C ALA A 156 -9.01 17.02 11.14
N LYS A 157 -9.92 16.17 11.63
CA LYS A 157 -11.37 16.39 11.53
C LYS A 157 -11.79 17.69 12.20
#